data_AF-A0A395HZU7-F1
#
_entry.id   AF-A0A395HZU7-F1
#
_cell.length_a   1.000
_cell.length_b   1.000
_cell.length_c   1.000
_cell.angle_alpha   90.00
_cell.angle_beta   90.00
_cell.angle_gamma   90.00
#
_symmetry.space_group_name_H-M   'P 1'
#
loop_
_entity.id
_entity.type
_entity.pdbx_description
1 polymer ?
#
loop_
_entity_poly.entity_id
_entity_poly.type
_entity_poly.pdbx_seq_one_letter_code
_entity_poly.pdbx_strand_id
1 'polypeptide(L)'
;MRTSTILAILGAASCAVAIRCTQGLTYCGTSLVKKGNYTKDMQNALQREGRVSSSHNMLDSLYLCTADEDFLIWRNTCRRGACQDNGVDRDDVCVGQGEQPEDQDMDQEEQEEEDQEQGMEQSRTDCLL
;
A
#
# COMPACT_ATOMS: atom_id res chain seq x y z
N MET A 1 30.25 -21.11 63.34
CA MET A 1 30.40 -20.21 62.17
C MET A 1 29.80 -20.91 60.96
N ARG A 2 28.78 -20.33 60.32
CA ARG A 2 28.31 -20.68 58.96
C ARG A 2 27.29 -19.62 58.54
N THR A 3 27.76 -18.56 57.89
CA THR A 3 26.92 -17.56 57.23
C THR A 3 26.69 -17.99 55.79
N SER A 4 25.46 -18.37 55.45
CA SER A 4 25.06 -18.64 54.07
C SER A 4 24.74 -17.32 53.38
N THR A 5 25.64 -16.86 52.52
CA THR A 5 25.45 -15.66 51.70
C THR A 5 24.63 -16.05 50.47
N ILE A 6 23.36 -15.62 50.42
CA ILE A 6 22.50 -15.79 49.25
C ILE A 6 22.80 -14.64 48.29
N LEU A 7 23.45 -14.94 47.17
CA LEU A 7 23.74 -13.98 46.11
C LEU A 7 22.50 -13.88 45.20
N ALA A 8 21.68 -12.85 45.39
CA ALA A 8 20.54 -12.57 44.52
C ALA A 8 21.03 -11.89 43.24
N ILE A 9 21.01 -12.63 42.12
CA ILE A 9 21.33 -12.10 40.80
C ILE A 9 20.09 -11.35 40.30
N LEU A 10 20.10 -10.02 40.36
CA LEU A 10 19.10 -9.20 39.68
C LEU A 10 19.38 -9.24 38.18
N GLY A 11 18.60 -10.04 37.45
CA GLY A 11 18.58 -10.00 35.99
C GLY A 11 17.96 -8.68 35.53
N ALA A 12 18.78 -7.79 34.95
CA ALA A 12 18.27 -6.63 34.23
C ALA A 12 17.59 -7.12 32.94
N ALA A 13 16.25 -7.11 32.92
CA ALA A 13 15.49 -7.33 31.71
C ALA A 13 15.66 -6.10 30.81
N SER A 14 16.53 -6.18 29.82
CA SER A 14 16.66 -5.16 28.78
C SER A 14 15.42 -5.21 27.89
N CYS A 15 14.40 -4.41 28.20
CA CYS A 15 13.31 -4.14 27.27
C CYS A 15 13.88 -3.28 26.14
N ALA A 16 14.29 -3.92 25.04
CA ALA A 16 14.53 -3.20 23.80
C ALA A 16 13.19 -2.62 23.34
N VAL A 17 13.00 -1.31 23.54
CA VAL A 17 11.86 -0.59 22.98
C VAL A 17 12.17 -0.39 21.50
N ALA A 18 11.56 -1.20 20.63
CA ALA A 18 11.60 -0.93 19.20
C ALA A 18 10.84 0.38 18.94
N ILE A 19 11.40 1.27 18.12
CA ILE A 19 10.68 2.47 17.67
C ILE A 19 9.61 1.98 16.68
N ARG A 20 8.38 1.89 17.16
CA ARG A 20 7.22 1.44 16.37
C ARG A 20 6.50 2.65 15.75
N CYS A 21 5.65 2.39 14.77
CA CYS A 21 4.78 3.40 14.19
C CYS A 21 3.77 3.87 15.24
N THR A 22 3.39 5.14 15.20
CA THR A 22 2.40 5.68 16.14
C THR A 22 1.01 5.31 15.63
N GLN A 23 0.24 4.61 16.46
CA GLN A 23 -1.14 4.24 16.14
C GLN A 23 -1.96 5.46 15.71
N GLY A 24 -2.73 5.29 14.63
CA GLY A 24 -3.62 6.32 14.09
C GLY A 24 -2.94 7.26 13.10
N LEU A 25 -1.61 7.22 12.98
CA LEU A 25 -0.87 7.99 11.98
C LEU A 25 -0.67 7.20 10.69
N THR A 26 -0.66 7.95 9.60
CA THR A 26 -0.37 7.47 8.26
C THR A 26 1.09 7.74 7.92
N TYR A 27 1.76 6.72 7.39
CA TYR A 27 3.17 6.80 7.03
C TYR A 27 3.39 6.43 5.56
N CYS A 28 4.33 7.12 4.93
CA CYS A 28 4.95 6.66 3.71
C CYS A 28 5.69 5.35 3.97
N GLY A 29 5.70 4.44 2.99
CA GLY A 29 6.51 3.23 3.06
C GLY A 29 8.00 3.54 3.30
N THR A 30 8.52 4.62 2.71
CA THR A 30 9.88 5.12 2.99
C THR A 30 10.09 5.49 4.46
N SER A 31 9.12 6.15 5.10
CA SER A 31 9.17 6.52 6.52
C SER A 31 9.15 5.28 7.42
N LEU A 32 8.34 4.27 7.08
CA LEU A 32 8.28 3.01 7.81
C LEU A 32 9.62 2.25 7.76
N VAL A 33 10.27 2.17 6.59
CA VAL A 33 11.60 1.54 6.47
C VAL A 33 12.65 2.23 7.33
N LYS A 34 12.58 3.57 7.47
CA LYS A 34 13.48 4.31 8.37
C LYS A 34 13.22 4.02 9.85
N LYS A 35 11.96 3.76 10.23
CA LYS A 35 11.57 3.45 11.61
C LYS A 35 11.94 2.03 12.01
N GLY A 36 11.76 1.05 11.12
CA GLY A 36 12.02 -0.35 11.45
C GLY A 36 11.70 -1.34 10.33
N ASN A 37 11.52 -2.61 10.72
CA ASN A 37 11.33 -3.72 9.78
C ASN A 37 9.86 -3.93 9.39
N TYR A 38 9.30 -2.99 8.63
CA TYR A 38 7.90 -3.02 8.18
C TYR A 38 7.68 -3.68 6.80
N THR A 39 8.74 -4.18 6.16
CA THR A 39 8.68 -4.69 4.78
C THR A 39 7.62 -5.77 4.60
N LYS A 40 7.55 -6.72 5.54
CA LYS A 40 6.57 -7.82 5.48
C LYS A 40 5.15 -7.30 5.68
N ASP A 41 4.95 -6.34 6.57
CA ASP A 41 3.62 -5.82 6.87
C ASP A 41 3.08 -4.96 5.73
N MET A 42 3.96 -4.20 5.06
CA MET A 42 3.63 -3.49 3.82
C MET A 42 3.26 -4.47 2.69
N GLN A 43 4.01 -5.56 2.54
CA GLN A 43 3.68 -6.61 1.55
C GLN A 43 2.31 -7.23 1.83
N ASN A 44 2.04 -7.60 3.08
CA ASN A 44 0.75 -8.14 3.49
C ASN A 44 -0.39 -7.14 3.27
N ALA A 45 -0.16 -5.85 3.56
CA ALA A 45 -1.15 -4.79 3.34
C ALA A 45 -1.48 -4.64 1.86
N LEU A 46 -0.48 -4.63 0.97
CA LEU A 46 -0.71 -4.60 -0.48
C LEU A 46 -1.42 -5.85 -0.99
N GLN A 47 -1.04 -7.04 -0.51
CA GLN A 47 -1.66 -8.31 -0.92
C GLN A 47 -3.13 -8.40 -0.52
N ARG A 48 -3.50 -7.88 0.66
CA ARG A 48 -4.92 -7.80 1.09
C ARG A 48 -5.77 -6.99 0.11
N GLU A 49 -5.19 -5.97 -0.51
CA GLU A 49 -5.84 -5.12 -1.52
C GLU A 49 -5.64 -5.64 -2.96
N GLY A 50 -5.13 -6.87 -3.13
CA GLY A 50 -4.86 -7.44 -4.46
C GLY A 50 -3.74 -6.74 -5.24
N ARG A 51 -2.91 -5.93 -4.58
CA ARG A 51 -1.85 -5.15 -5.22
C ARG A 51 -0.51 -5.88 -5.24
N VAL A 52 0.24 -5.69 -6.33
CA VAL A 52 1.60 -6.23 -6.46
C VAL A 52 2.56 -5.50 -5.50
N SER A 53 3.38 -6.25 -4.78
CA SER A 53 4.41 -5.73 -3.87
C SER A 53 5.68 -5.26 -4.58
N SER A 54 5.54 -4.36 -5.56
CA SER A 54 6.69 -3.72 -6.22
C SER A 54 7.35 -2.69 -5.30
N SER A 55 8.61 -2.33 -5.55
CA SER A 55 9.30 -1.29 -4.75
C SER A 55 8.55 0.04 -4.75
N HIS A 56 7.91 0.40 -5.86
CA HIS A 56 7.08 1.59 -5.97
C HIS A 56 5.85 1.49 -5.04
N ASN A 57 5.07 0.41 -5.17
CA ASN A 57 3.88 0.22 -4.36
C ASN A 57 4.22 0.09 -2.87
N MET A 58 5.39 -0.47 -2.53
CA MET A 58 5.82 -0.54 -1.13
C MET A 58 6.24 0.82 -0.60
N LEU A 59 7.16 1.52 -1.26
CA LEU A 59 7.84 2.69 -0.70
C LEU A 59 7.06 4.00 -0.89
N ASP A 60 6.33 4.14 -2.00
CA ASP A 60 5.58 5.35 -2.33
C ASP A 60 4.10 5.29 -1.90
N SER A 61 3.68 4.25 -1.16
CA SER A 61 2.32 4.18 -0.62
C SER A 61 2.20 4.73 0.79
N LEU A 62 0.98 5.16 1.10
CA LEU A 62 0.51 5.54 2.43
C LEU A 62 -0.08 4.33 3.15
N TYR A 63 0.34 4.14 4.40
CA TYR A 63 -0.14 3.08 5.29
C TYR A 63 -0.60 3.67 6.61
N LEU A 64 -1.83 3.36 7.02
CA LEU A 64 -2.31 3.67 8.36
C LEU A 64 -1.74 2.65 9.36
N CYS A 65 -1.06 3.15 10.39
CA CYS A 65 -0.64 2.38 11.54
C CYS A 65 -1.85 2.12 12.45
N THR A 66 -2.11 0.85 12.77
CA THR A 66 -3.25 0.48 13.62
C THR A 66 -2.81 0.19 15.07
N ALA A 67 -3.76 -0.16 15.94
CA ALA A 67 -3.46 -0.56 17.32
C ALA A 67 -2.61 -1.83 17.39
N ASP A 68 -2.77 -2.69 16.39
CA ASP A 68 -1.87 -3.80 16.16
C ASP A 68 -0.67 -3.26 15.38
N GLU A 69 0.44 -3.01 16.07
CA GLU A 69 1.62 -2.33 15.52
C GLU A 69 2.27 -3.09 14.34
N ASP A 70 1.96 -4.37 14.18
CA ASP A 70 2.39 -5.23 13.05
C ASP A 70 1.31 -5.33 11.94
N PHE A 71 0.21 -4.58 12.07
CA PHE A 71 -0.88 -4.51 11.10
C PHE A 71 -0.99 -3.11 10.51
N LEU A 72 -0.60 -3.00 9.24
CA LEU A 72 -0.73 -1.80 8.43
C LEU A 72 -1.96 -1.89 7.52
N ILE A 73 -2.71 -0.80 7.37
CA ILE A 73 -3.77 -0.70 6.37
C ILE A 73 -3.25 0.16 5.22
N TRP A 74 -3.18 -0.41 4.02
CA TRP A 74 -2.85 0.36 2.82
C TRP A 74 -3.95 1.38 2.52
N ARG A 75 -3.59 2.60 2.15
CA ARG A 75 -4.54 3.69 1.85
C ARG A 75 -4.52 4.11 0.39
N ASN A 76 -3.33 4.43 -0.11
CA ASN A 76 -3.14 4.92 -1.47
C ASN A 76 -1.68 4.74 -1.89
N THR A 77 -1.41 4.71 -3.20
CA THR A 77 -0.06 4.76 -3.75
C THR A 77 0.15 6.12 -4.39
N CYS A 78 1.09 6.90 -3.85
CA CYS A 78 1.48 8.19 -4.44
C CYS A 78 2.21 7.96 -5.77
N ARG A 79 2.36 9.03 -6.57
CA ARG A 79 3.32 9.01 -7.69
C ARG A 79 4.74 8.73 -7.16
N ARG A 80 5.62 8.19 -8.00
CA ARG A 80 7.01 7.89 -7.61
C ARG A 80 7.70 9.12 -7.02
N GLY A 81 8.20 9.00 -5.79
CA GLY A 81 8.88 10.08 -5.09
C GLY A 81 7.97 11.20 -4.58
N ALA A 82 6.64 11.04 -4.67
CA ALA A 82 5.67 12.04 -4.25
C ALA A 82 5.11 11.79 -2.84
N CYS A 83 5.53 10.72 -2.17
CA CYS A 83 5.16 10.48 -0.77
C CYS A 83 6.09 11.31 0.13
N GLN A 84 5.51 12.27 0.85
CA GLN A 84 6.23 13.23 1.68
C GLN A 84 6.09 12.88 3.18
N ASP A 85 7.25 12.68 3.80
CA ASP A 85 7.42 12.57 5.26
C ASP A 85 7.21 13.95 5.91
N ASN A 86 6.17 14.09 6.73
CA ASN A 86 5.84 15.34 7.42
C ASN A 86 6.50 15.45 8.81
N GLY A 87 7.31 14.46 9.19
CA GLY A 87 8.05 14.43 10.43
C GLY A 87 7.30 13.79 11.60
N VAL A 88 7.82 14.00 12.80
CA VAL A 88 7.37 13.30 14.01
C VAL A 88 5.93 13.69 14.36
N ASP A 89 5.14 12.68 14.72
CA ASP A 89 3.74 12.79 15.16
C ASP A 89 2.81 13.51 14.17
N ARG A 90 3.11 13.41 12.87
CA ARG A 90 2.28 13.95 11.79
C ARG A 90 2.05 12.89 10.72
N ASP A 91 0.90 12.97 10.07
CA ASP A 91 0.58 12.12 8.93
C ASP A 91 1.43 12.50 7.72
N ASP A 92 1.98 11.48 7.07
CA ASP A 92 2.60 11.61 5.76
C ASP A 92 1.55 11.78 4.68
N VAL A 93 1.91 12.43 3.58
CA VAL A 93 0.96 12.81 2.53
C VAL A 93 1.53 12.57 1.14
N CYS A 94 0.66 12.35 0.16
CA CYS A 94 1.04 12.43 -1.24
C CYS A 94 1.02 13.90 -1.69
N VAL A 95 2.14 14.41 -2.23
CA VAL A 95 2.22 15.77 -2.78
C VAL A 95 2.20 15.78 -4.31
N GLY A 96 1.74 16.88 -4.92
CA GLY A 96 1.68 16.99 -6.37
C GLY A 96 0.66 16.05 -7.03
N GLN A 97 -0.32 15.58 -6.25
CA GLN A 97 -1.54 14.98 -6.79
C GLN A 97 -2.42 16.11 -7.34
N GLY A 98 -2.22 16.47 -8.61
CA GLY A 98 -3.38 16.83 -9.41
C GLY A 98 -4.27 15.59 -9.46
N GLU A 99 -5.56 15.76 -9.18
CA GLU A 99 -6.56 14.72 -8.90
C GLU A 99 -6.22 13.34 -9.49
N GLN A 100 -6.17 12.31 -8.64
CA GLN A 100 -6.53 10.98 -9.11
C GLN A 100 -8.02 11.08 -9.48
N PRO A 101 -8.43 10.80 -10.72
CA PRO A 101 -9.81 10.48 -10.98
C PRO A 101 -10.07 9.14 -10.28
N GLU A 102 -10.52 9.20 -9.03
CA GLU A 102 -11.36 8.18 -8.45
C GLU A 102 -12.70 8.32 -9.18
N ASP A 103 -12.86 7.65 -10.31
CA ASP A 103 -14.14 7.25 -10.92
C ASP A 103 -13.79 6.33 -12.09
N GLN A 104 -13.64 5.03 -11.79
CA GLN A 104 -13.73 3.99 -12.79
C GLN A 104 -15.22 3.82 -13.08
N ASP A 105 -15.76 4.69 -13.93
CA ASP A 105 -17.01 4.40 -14.62
C ASP A 105 -16.75 3.19 -15.53
N MET A 106 -17.25 2.04 -15.08
CA MET A 106 -17.64 0.94 -15.94
C MET A 106 -18.56 1.53 -17.01
N ASP A 107 -18.12 1.58 -18.27
CA ASP A 107 -18.98 1.63 -19.46
C ASP A 107 -18.10 1.54 -20.72
N GLN A 108 -17.67 0.31 -21.06
CA GLN A 108 -17.24 -0.07 -22.42
C GLN A 108 -17.02 -1.59 -22.54
N GLU A 109 -18.03 -2.39 -22.20
CA GLU A 109 -18.10 -3.81 -22.63
C GLU A 109 -19.28 -4.09 -23.58
N GLU A 110 -19.97 -3.08 -24.15
CA GLU A 110 -21.13 -3.29 -25.04
C GLU A 110 -20.97 -2.74 -26.48
N GLN A 111 -19.76 -2.73 -27.07
CA GLN A 111 -19.59 -2.36 -28.49
C GLN A 111 -18.72 -3.36 -29.29
N GLU A 112 -18.89 -4.67 -29.08
CA GLU A 112 -18.24 -5.68 -29.94
C GLU A 112 -19.20 -6.65 -30.66
N GLU A 113 -20.54 -6.56 -30.54
CA GLU A 113 -21.46 -7.56 -31.13
C GLU A 113 -22.49 -7.10 -32.18
N GLU A 114 -22.54 -5.84 -32.66
CA GLU A 114 -23.56 -5.42 -33.67
C GLU A 114 -23.07 -5.07 -35.10
N ASP A 115 -21.78 -5.17 -35.43
CA ASP A 115 -21.28 -4.82 -36.78
C ASP A 115 -20.85 -6.02 -37.67
N GLN A 116 -21.22 -7.26 -37.31
CA GLN A 116 -20.95 -8.44 -38.15
C GLN A 116 -22.09 -8.84 -39.12
N GLU A 117 -23.20 -8.11 -39.19
CA GLU A 117 -24.33 -8.48 -40.07
C GLU A 117 -24.53 -7.60 -41.33
N GLN A 118 -23.72 -6.55 -41.54
CA GLN A 118 -23.93 -5.61 -42.68
C GLN A 118 -22.82 -5.59 -43.74
N GLY A 119 -21.92 -6.58 -43.76
CA GLY A 119 -20.82 -6.68 -44.73
C GLY A 119 -21.03 -7.68 -45.89
N MET A 120 -22.14 -8.42 -45.93
CA MET A 120 -22.38 -9.47 -46.94
C MET A 120 -23.42 -9.13 -48.02
N GLU A 121 -24.07 -7.96 -47.98
CA GLU A 121 -25.04 -7.55 -49.02
C GLU A 121 -24.46 -6.66 -50.12
N GLN A 122 -23.29 -6.03 -49.94
CA GLN A 122 -22.69 -5.19 -50.97
C GLN A 122 -21.93 -5.94 -52.07
N SER A 123 -21.76 -7.26 -51.94
CA SER A 123 -21.13 -8.12 -52.96
C SER A 123 -22.11 -8.81 -53.91
N ARG A 124 -23.42 -8.51 -53.84
CA ARG A 124 -24.45 -9.11 -54.72
C ARG A 124 -25.06 -8.15 -55.75
N THR A 125 -24.72 -6.87 -55.73
CA THR A 125 -25.29 -5.87 -56.66
C THR A 125 -24.44 -5.66 -57.93
N ASP A 126 -23.21 -6.19 -57.99
CA ASP A 126 -22.37 -6.15 -59.20
C ASP A 126 -22.51 -7.40 -60.10
N CYS A 127 -23.72 -7.95 -60.22
CA CYS A 127 -24.05 -8.99 -61.20
C CYS A 127 -25.36 -8.72 -61.97
N LEU A 128 -25.84 -7.47 -61.99
CA LEU A 128 -26.97 -7.04 -62.82
C LEU A 128 -26.74 -5.64 -63.40
N LEU A 129 -25.77 -5.55 -64.32
CA LEU A 129 -25.74 -4.59 -65.45
C LEU A 129 -24.73 -5.03 -66.51
#